data_AF-A0A9P9DGG5-F1
#
_entry.id   AF-A0A9P9DGG5-F1
#
_cell.length_a   1.000
_cell.length_b   1.000
_cell.length_c   1.000
_cell.angle_alpha   90.00
_cell.angle_beta   90.00
_cell.angle_gamma   90.00
#
_symmetry.space_group_name_H-M   'P 1'
#
loop_
_entity.id
_entity.type
_entity.pdbx_description
1 polymer ?
#
loop_
_entity_poly.entity_id
_entity_poly.type
_entity_poly.pdbx_seq_one_letter_code
_entity_poly.pdbx_strand_id
1 'polypeptide(L)'
;KVEQDESTEDAIFALVALLGDYSRLRQEIKSLWADYKANRLDLAAAAVAMNTAFELARSMEDEIMPIVSKHGSAGDIATLYFMELCKSSGIDALGNKQPGDAYNLEAYNLAQLCLINTISLLTSYANSNSGVIITNYNGKFGWYDEELGAEGETNRAKWDQDKTAMMEVLPDLQFLSSNLGTGAVEDELIRGIGALMNNPGDGARLWLAWAAQIYLDVLQFLGSNCSRGFDEMKQESLKIKKATLDVPSSQERNWVLKAATKWDRDPISTCRLQMIQL
;
A
#
# COMPACT_ATOMS: atom_id res chain seq x y z
N LYS A 1 24.68 18.86 -31.84
CA LYS A 1 24.12 19.05 -30.48
C LYS A 1 24.63 17.89 -29.66
N VAL A 2 25.49 18.16 -28.67
CA VAL A 2 25.87 17.16 -27.68
C VAL A 2 24.74 17.18 -26.65
N GLU A 3 23.96 16.11 -26.55
CA GLU A 3 23.09 15.93 -25.38
C GLU A 3 24.02 15.86 -24.17
N GLN A 4 23.84 16.80 -23.24
CA GLN A 4 24.53 16.79 -21.97
C GLN A 4 24.03 15.55 -21.23
N ASP A 5 24.91 14.64 -20.83
CA ASP A 5 24.50 13.49 -20.03
C ASP A 5 23.82 14.00 -18.75
N GLU A 6 22.62 13.47 -18.48
CA GLU A 6 21.82 13.80 -17.31
C GLU A 6 22.61 13.49 -16.04
N SER A 7 22.74 14.47 -15.15
CA SER A 7 23.55 14.33 -13.93
C SER A 7 22.77 13.70 -12.77
N THR A 8 23.46 13.36 -11.68
CA THR A 8 22.81 12.87 -10.45
C THR A 8 21.88 13.94 -9.86
N GLU A 9 22.21 15.22 -10.01
CA GLU A 9 21.34 16.33 -9.63
C GLU A 9 20.04 16.35 -10.45
N ASP A 10 20.10 16.03 -11.75
CA ASP A 10 18.89 15.92 -12.59
C ASP A 10 17.99 14.77 -12.11
N ALA A 11 18.57 13.62 -11.74
CA ALA A 11 17.82 12.50 -11.18
C ALA A 11 17.19 12.84 -9.81
N ILE A 12 17.91 13.54 -8.94
CA ILE A 12 17.38 14.03 -7.66
C ILE A 12 16.26 15.05 -7.91
N PHE A 13 16.42 15.97 -8.86
CA PHE A 13 15.40 16.93 -9.21
C PHE A 13 14.12 16.25 -9.71
N ALA A 14 14.25 15.26 -10.60
CA ALA A 14 13.12 14.48 -11.10
C ALA A 14 12.41 13.71 -9.97
N LEU A 15 13.17 13.11 -9.05
CA LEU A 15 12.61 12.48 -7.84
C LEU A 15 11.84 13.48 -6.98
N VAL A 16 12.42 14.64 -6.68
CA VAL A 16 11.79 15.66 -5.83
C VAL A 16 10.50 16.20 -6.48
N ALA A 17 10.51 16.38 -7.80
CA ALA A 17 9.31 16.75 -8.56
C ALA A 17 8.22 15.68 -8.41
N LEU A 18 8.56 14.39 -8.59
CA LEU A 18 7.63 13.27 -8.41
C LEU A 18 7.07 13.21 -6.98
N LEU A 19 7.91 13.36 -5.95
CA LEU A 19 7.48 13.40 -4.55
C LEU A 19 6.53 14.58 -4.30
N GLY A 20 6.74 15.71 -4.97
CA GLY A 20 5.84 16.86 -4.95
C GLY A 20 4.46 16.54 -5.53
N ASP A 21 4.41 15.85 -6.68
CA ASP A 21 3.15 15.43 -7.29
C ASP A 21 2.42 14.35 -6.47
N TYR A 22 3.16 13.39 -5.92
CA TYR A 22 2.64 12.42 -4.96
C TYR A 22 2.04 13.07 -3.71
N SER A 23 2.65 14.17 -3.22
CA SER A 23 2.11 14.92 -2.10
C SER A 23 0.76 15.57 -2.44
N ARG A 24 0.61 16.12 -3.65
CA ARG A 24 -0.66 16.68 -4.14
C ARG A 24 -1.74 15.60 -4.28
N LEU A 25 -1.42 14.48 -4.93
CA LEU A 25 -2.34 13.35 -5.05
C LEU A 25 -2.77 12.80 -3.68
N ARG A 26 -1.83 12.71 -2.73
CA ARG A 26 -2.11 12.29 -1.35
C ARG A 26 -3.11 13.21 -0.65
N GLN A 27 -3.04 14.52 -0.89
CA GLN A 27 -4.00 15.49 -0.34
C GLN A 27 -5.40 15.32 -0.96
N GLU A 28 -5.49 15.12 -2.27
CA GLU A 28 -6.76 14.87 -2.95
C GLU A 28 -7.42 13.57 -2.43
N ILE A 29 -6.65 12.49 -2.32
CA ILE A 29 -7.13 11.22 -1.75
C ILE A 29 -7.63 11.43 -0.32
N LYS A 30 -6.89 12.16 0.52
CA LYS A 30 -7.35 12.50 1.88
C LYS A 30 -8.68 13.23 1.87
N SER A 31 -8.90 14.16 0.94
CA SER A 31 -10.18 14.85 0.80
C SER A 31 -11.31 13.90 0.43
N LEU A 32 -11.08 12.97 -0.51
CA LEU A 32 -12.08 11.96 -0.89
C LEU A 32 -12.47 11.07 0.28
N TRP A 33 -11.49 10.59 1.06
CA TRP A 33 -11.78 9.77 2.24
C TRP A 33 -12.43 10.58 3.37
N ALA A 34 -12.13 11.88 3.50
CA ALA A 34 -12.84 12.78 4.41
C ALA A 34 -14.31 12.97 4.00
N ASP A 35 -14.58 13.09 2.71
CA ASP A 35 -15.95 13.16 2.17
C ASP A 35 -16.70 11.85 2.39
N TYR A 36 -16.05 10.69 2.17
CA TYR A 36 -16.62 9.38 2.49
C TYR A 36 -16.94 9.25 4.00
N LYS A 37 -15.99 9.58 4.88
CA LYS A 37 -16.18 9.57 6.33
C LYS A 37 -17.35 10.46 6.75
N ALA A 38 -17.54 11.60 6.07
CA ALA A 38 -18.65 12.53 6.27
C ALA A 38 -19.97 12.14 5.58
N ASN A 39 -20.07 10.97 4.94
CA ASN A 39 -21.24 10.52 4.15
C ASN A 39 -21.56 11.40 2.94
N ARG A 40 -20.58 12.12 2.39
CA ARG A 40 -20.71 12.99 1.21
C ARG A 40 -20.23 12.33 -0.09
N LEU A 41 -19.55 11.19 0.02
CA LEU A 41 -19.07 10.39 -1.11
C LEU A 41 -19.33 8.91 -0.80
N ASP A 42 -19.68 8.12 -1.81
CA ASP A 42 -19.84 6.67 -1.63
C ASP A 42 -18.48 5.95 -1.62
N LEU A 43 -18.45 4.76 -1.00
CA LEU A 43 -17.25 3.94 -0.90
C LEU A 43 -16.64 3.60 -2.27
N ALA A 44 -17.48 3.28 -3.25
CA ALA A 44 -17.01 2.85 -4.56
C ALA A 44 -16.33 4.01 -5.31
N ALA A 45 -16.87 5.22 -5.23
CA ALA A 45 -16.28 6.41 -5.79
C ALA A 45 -14.94 6.75 -5.14
N ALA A 46 -14.84 6.68 -3.81
CA ALA A 46 -13.57 6.88 -3.10
C ALA A 46 -12.52 5.83 -3.49
N ALA A 47 -12.90 4.56 -3.53
CA ALA A 47 -12.02 3.45 -3.86
C ALA A 47 -11.54 3.47 -5.32
N VAL A 48 -12.44 3.72 -6.28
CA VAL A 48 -12.10 3.84 -7.70
C VAL A 48 -11.16 5.03 -7.93
N ALA A 49 -11.46 6.19 -7.35
CA ALA A 49 -10.60 7.36 -7.49
C ALA A 49 -9.20 7.14 -6.89
N MET A 50 -9.11 6.46 -5.74
CA MET A 50 -7.83 6.06 -5.14
C MET A 50 -7.05 5.10 -6.06
N ASN A 51 -7.71 4.09 -6.63
CA ASN A 51 -7.06 3.17 -7.57
C ASN A 51 -6.59 3.90 -8.85
N THR A 52 -7.40 4.81 -9.40
CA THR A 52 -7.01 5.64 -10.54
C THR A 52 -5.81 6.54 -10.20
N ALA A 53 -5.74 7.07 -8.97
CA ALA A 53 -4.58 7.83 -8.53
C ALA A 53 -3.31 6.95 -8.43
N PHE A 54 -3.44 5.68 -8.08
CA PHE A 54 -2.34 4.71 -8.11
C PHE A 54 -1.85 4.45 -9.54
N GLU A 55 -2.78 4.27 -10.49
CA GLU A 55 -2.43 4.14 -11.91
C GLU A 55 -1.68 5.38 -12.41
N LEU A 56 -2.17 6.57 -12.07
CA LEU A 56 -1.53 7.83 -12.44
C LEU A 56 -0.14 7.99 -11.83
N ALA A 57 0.03 7.67 -10.54
CA ALA A 57 1.32 7.73 -9.86
C ALA A 57 2.35 6.79 -10.51
N ARG A 58 1.93 5.58 -10.90
CA ARG A 58 2.77 4.66 -11.65
C ARG A 58 3.22 5.25 -13.00
N SER A 59 2.31 5.89 -13.73
CA SER A 59 2.65 6.56 -14.98
C SER A 59 3.62 7.72 -14.78
N MET A 60 3.44 8.53 -13.73
CA MET A 60 4.38 9.60 -13.37
C MET A 60 5.78 9.06 -13.03
N GLU A 61 5.86 7.93 -12.32
CA GLU A 61 7.16 7.28 -12.08
C GLU A 61 7.78 6.80 -13.40
N ASP A 62 7.00 6.13 -14.25
CA ASP A 62 7.47 5.62 -15.55
C ASP A 62 8.06 6.74 -16.43
N GLU A 63 7.55 7.98 -16.33
CA GLU A 63 8.07 9.16 -17.04
C GLU A 63 9.46 9.60 -16.57
N ILE A 64 9.79 9.44 -15.29
CA ILE A 64 11.10 9.84 -14.74
C ILE A 64 12.14 8.71 -14.79
N MET A 65 11.71 7.45 -14.95
CA MET A 65 12.60 6.28 -14.97
C MET A 65 13.78 6.37 -15.95
N PRO A 66 13.64 6.93 -17.17
CA PRO A 66 14.77 7.07 -18.10
C PRO A 66 15.94 7.90 -17.55
N ILE A 67 15.64 8.86 -16.67
CA ILE A 67 16.63 9.72 -16.01
C ILE A 67 17.19 9.01 -14.78
N VAL A 68 16.30 8.51 -13.92
CA VAL A 68 16.65 7.89 -12.63
C VAL A 68 17.49 6.63 -12.81
N SER A 69 17.11 5.76 -13.76
CA SER A 69 17.76 4.45 -13.97
C SER A 69 19.22 4.53 -14.40
N LYS A 70 19.68 5.68 -14.91
CA LYS A 70 21.11 5.92 -15.22
C LYS A 70 21.98 6.05 -13.97
N HIS A 71 21.37 6.38 -12.83
CA HIS A 71 22.05 6.68 -11.57
C HIS A 71 21.77 5.66 -10.45
N GLY A 72 20.92 4.66 -10.71
CA GLY A 72 20.55 3.61 -9.76
C GLY A 72 19.08 3.23 -9.87
N SER A 73 18.58 2.43 -8.93
CA SER A 73 17.13 2.24 -8.80
C SER A 73 16.48 3.51 -8.25
N ALA A 74 15.17 3.65 -8.46
CA ALA A 74 14.42 4.75 -7.87
C ALA A 74 14.48 4.74 -6.33
N GLY A 75 14.58 3.55 -5.72
CA GLY A 75 14.82 3.40 -4.28
C GLY A 75 16.21 3.85 -3.84
N ASP A 76 17.24 3.65 -4.66
CA ASP A 76 18.60 4.12 -4.38
C ASP A 76 18.67 5.64 -4.37
N ILE A 77 18.07 6.30 -5.37
CA ILE A 77 18.01 7.77 -5.44
C ILE A 77 17.18 8.33 -4.27
N ALA A 78 16.07 7.69 -3.90
CA ALA A 78 15.29 8.08 -2.72
C ALA A 78 16.08 7.96 -1.42
N THR A 79 16.87 6.89 -1.27
CA THR A 79 17.76 6.68 -0.13
C THR A 79 18.84 7.76 -0.08
N LEU A 80 19.49 8.06 -1.21
CA LEU A 80 20.49 9.13 -1.31
C LEU A 80 19.91 10.49 -0.90
N TYR A 81 18.74 10.84 -1.42
CA TYR A 81 18.05 12.08 -1.07
C TYR A 81 17.67 12.13 0.42
N PHE A 82 17.15 11.03 0.97
CA PHE A 82 16.86 10.90 2.40
C PHE A 82 18.10 11.12 3.28
N MET A 83 19.23 10.52 2.93
CA MET A 83 20.48 10.66 3.68
C MET A 83 20.97 12.12 3.69
N GLU A 84 20.88 12.82 2.56
CA GLU A 84 21.27 14.23 2.48
C GLU A 84 20.29 15.15 3.24
N LEU A 85 18.99 14.84 3.21
CA LEU A 85 18.00 15.54 4.04
C LEU A 85 18.25 15.35 5.54
N CYS A 86 18.60 14.13 5.97
CA CYS A 86 18.94 13.87 7.38
C CYS A 86 20.16 14.68 7.79
N LYS A 87 21.23 14.63 6.99
CA LYS A 87 22.48 15.37 7.25
C LYS A 87 22.25 16.87 7.33
N SER A 88 21.51 17.44 6.39
CA SER A 88 21.16 18.88 6.39
C SER A 88 20.26 19.26 7.56
N SER A 89 19.49 18.31 8.11
CA SER A 89 18.68 18.47 9.32
C SER A 89 19.45 18.18 10.62
N GLY A 90 20.75 17.85 10.54
CA GLY A 90 21.58 17.51 11.71
C GLY A 90 21.30 16.13 12.32
N ILE A 91 20.60 15.25 11.60
CA ILE A 91 20.27 13.89 12.04
C ILE A 91 21.23 12.90 11.38
N ASP A 92 21.90 12.08 12.17
CA ASP A 92 22.61 10.91 11.66
C ASP A 92 21.59 9.79 11.40
N ALA A 93 21.28 9.56 10.13
CA ALA A 93 20.30 8.57 9.69
C ALA A 93 20.71 7.12 10.01
N LEU A 94 21.99 6.84 10.25
CA LEU A 94 22.48 5.49 10.57
C LEU A 94 22.92 5.37 12.03
N GLY A 95 23.19 6.49 12.70
CA GLY A 95 23.54 6.55 14.12
C GLY A 95 22.37 6.16 15.03
N ASN A 96 22.67 5.58 16.19
CA ASN A 96 21.69 5.28 17.25
C ASN A 96 20.48 4.43 16.86
N LYS A 97 20.46 3.79 15.67
CA LYS A 97 19.38 2.90 15.26
C LYS A 97 19.36 1.63 16.11
N GLN A 98 18.18 1.13 16.46
CA GLN A 98 18.08 -0.11 17.23
C GLN A 98 18.29 -1.33 16.32
N PRO A 99 18.68 -2.49 16.87
CA PRO A 99 18.77 -3.72 16.10
C PRO A 99 17.45 -4.04 15.38
N GLY A 100 17.51 -4.18 14.06
CA GLY A 100 16.34 -4.44 13.22
C GLY A 100 15.71 -3.20 12.59
N ASP A 101 16.11 -1.99 12.98
CA ASP A 101 15.69 -0.76 12.30
C ASP A 101 16.49 -0.56 10.99
N ALA A 102 15.78 -0.08 9.96
CA ALA A 102 16.40 0.33 8.70
C ALA A 102 17.32 1.55 8.91
N TYR A 103 16.86 2.52 9.69
CA TYR A 103 17.51 3.82 9.93
C TYR A 103 17.21 4.34 11.36
N ASN A 104 17.84 5.44 11.76
CA ASN A 104 17.58 6.14 13.02
C ASN A 104 16.16 6.73 13.03
N LEU A 105 15.28 6.23 13.90
CA LEU A 105 13.90 6.72 13.94
C LEU A 105 13.72 8.18 14.35
N GLU A 106 14.75 8.88 14.82
CA GLU A 106 14.71 10.35 14.86
C GLU A 106 14.36 10.96 13.49
N ALA A 107 14.82 10.32 12.41
CA ALA A 107 14.54 10.70 11.03
C ALA A 107 13.18 10.23 10.49
N TYR A 108 12.28 9.64 11.30
CA TYR A 108 11.03 9.02 10.83
C TYR A 108 10.19 9.93 9.91
N ASN A 109 10.05 11.22 10.24
CA ASN A 109 9.27 12.15 9.42
C ASN A 109 9.95 12.44 8.06
N LEU A 110 11.28 12.53 8.03
CA LEU A 110 12.04 12.68 6.78
C LEU A 110 11.98 11.39 5.95
N ALA A 111 12.04 10.24 6.62
CA ALA A 111 11.90 8.95 5.99
C ALA A 111 10.50 8.78 5.38
N GLN A 112 9.44 9.25 6.05
CA GLN A 112 8.09 9.28 5.49
C GLN A 112 7.99 10.19 4.26
N LEU A 113 8.60 11.40 4.31
CA LEU A 113 8.62 12.33 3.18
C LEU A 113 9.27 11.73 1.93
N CYS A 114 10.33 10.95 2.13
CA CYS A 114 11.07 10.26 1.06
C CYS A 114 10.55 8.85 0.76
N LEU A 115 9.42 8.43 1.34
CA LEU A 115 8.85 7.08 1.23
C LEU A 115 9.75 5.94 1.76
N ILE A 116 10.82 6.25 2.48
CA ILE A 116 11.75 5.26 3.04
C ILE A 116 11.06 4.32 4.04
N ASN A 117 10.04 4.81 4.76
CA ASN A 117 9.26 3.96 5.67
C ASN A 117 8.65 2.77 4.94
N THR A 118 7.89 3.07 3.88
CA THR A 118 7.16 2.06 3.13
C THR A 118 8.09 1.28 2.18
N ILE A 119 9.10 1.92 1.58
CA ILE A 119 10.13 1.22 0.80
C ILE A 119 10.80 0.13 1.65
N SER A 120 11.22 0.47 2.87
CA SER A 120 11.91 -0.48 3.74
C SER A 120 11.00 -1.61 4.23
N LEU A 121 9.73 -1.32 4.57
CA LEU A 121 8.75 -2.35 4.95
C LEU A 121 8.45 -3.31 3.80
N LEU A 122 8.16 -2.79 2.60
CA LEU A 122 7.85 -3.59 1.41
C LEU A 122 9.04 -4.46 0.99
N THR A 123 10.24 -3.86 0.93
CA THR A 123 11.47 -4.56 0.51
C THR A 123 11.84 -5.63 1.54
N SER A 124 11.76 -5.33 2.84
CA SER A 124 12.03 -6.32 3.89
C SER A 124 11.03 -7.47 3.86
N TYR A 125 9.76 -7.19 3.59
CA TYR A 125 8.72 -8.21 3.46
C TYR A 125 8.99 -9.13 2.27
N ALA A 126 9.24 -8.55 1.08
CA ALA A 126 9.47 -9.30 -0.14
C ALA A 126 10.71 -10.21 -0.03
N ASN A 127 11.80 -9.69 0.53
CA ASN A 127 13.02 -10.46 0.76
C ASN A 127 12.82 -11.61 1.78
N SER A 128 12.02 -11.37 2.82
CA SER A 128 11.78 -12.39 3.86
C SER A 128 10.83 -13.50 3.40
N ASN A 129 10.00 -13.23 2.39
CA ASN A 129 8.96 -14.15 1.90
C ASN A 129 9.19 -14.58 0.44
N SER A 130 10.40 -14.38 -0.09
CA SER A 130 10.76 -14.75 -1.46
C SER A 130 10.52 -16.25 -1.69
N GLY A 131 9.75 -16.58 -2.73
CA GLY A 131 9.40 -17.96 -3.09
C GLY A 131 8.33 -18.62 -2.22
N VAL A 132 7.78 -17.92 -1.22
CA VAL A 132 6.61 -18.35 -0.44
C VAL A 132 5.37 -17.74 -1.08
N ILE A 133 4.25 -18.46 -1.15
CA ILE A 133 2.97 -17.93 -1.68
C ILE A 133 1.99 -17.63 -0.54
N ILE A 134 1.99 -18.46 0.50
CA ILE A 134 1.15 -18.26 1.68
C ILE A 134 2.04 -17.91 2.86
N THR A 135 1.86 -16.70 3.35
CA THR A 135 2.37 -16.27 4.64
C THR A 135 1.19 -16.01 5.55
N ASN A 136 1.30 -16.38 6.82
CA ASN A 136 0.35 -15.99 7.86
C ASN A 136 1.07 -15.11 8.86
N TYR A 137 0.63 -13.87 9.00
CA TYR A 137 1.13 -13.02 10.06
C TYR A 137 0.59 -13.51 11.41
N ASN A 138 1.48 -13.75 12.36
CA ASN A 138 1.17 -14.35 13.65
C ASN A 138 1.29 -13.37 14.83
N GLY A 139 1.35 -12.06 14.56
CA GLY A 139 1.51 -11.04 15.58
C GLY A 139 2.92 -10.93 16.15
N LYS A 140 3.96 -11.49 15.50
CA LYS A 140 5.37 -11.41 15.97
C LYS A 140 5.85 -9.97 16.26
N PHE A 141 5.25 -8.96 15.61
CA PHE A 141 5.58 -7.55 15.82
C PHE A 141 4.46 -6.77 16.53
N GLY A 142 3.44 -7.45 17.07
CA GLY A 142 2.22 -6.85 17.61
C GLY A 142 1.08 -6.83 16.59
N TRP A 143 -0.02 -6.19 16.97
CA TRP A 143 -1.19 -5.94 16.12
C TRP A 143 -1.42 -4.43 16.04
N TYR A 144 -1.93 -3.98 14.91
CA TYR A 144 -2.31 -2.60 14.67
C TYR A 144 -3.40 -2.18 15.66
N ASP A 145 -3.30 -0.96 16.16
CA ASP A 145 -4.28 -0.38 17.09
C ASP A 145 -5.08 0.71 16.39
N GLU A 146 -6.31 0.38 16.01
CA GLU A 146 -7.24 1.28 15.32
C GLU A 146 -7.65 2.51 16.16
N GLU A 147 -7.60 2.40 17.50
CA GLU A 147 -7.91 3.51 18.39
C GLU A 147 -6.75 4.48 18.49
N LEU A 148 -5.51 3.97 18.53
CA LEU A 148 -4.31 4.79 18.54
C LEU A 148 -4.08 5.50 17.20
N GLY A 149 -4.38 4.84 16.07
CA GLY A 149 -4.29 5.44 14.74
C GLY A 149 -2.91 6.05 14.46
N ALA A 150 -2.87 7.33 14.03
CA ALA A 150 -1.64 8.09 13.80
C ALA A 150 -1.11 8.80 15.07
N GLU A 151 -1.75 8.64 16.22
CA GLU A 151 -1.51 9.43 17.44
C GLU A 151 -0.33 8.91 18.29
N GLY A 152 0.55 8.09 17.72
CA GLY A 152 1.77 7.65 18.40
C GLY A 152 2.59 8.84 18.93
N GLU A 153 2.77 8.92 20.24
CA GLU A 153 3.46 10.05 20.90
C GLU A 153 4.95 10.12 20.53
N THR A 154 5.54 9.00 20.10
CA THR A 154 6.96 8.90 19.73
C THR A 154 7.11 8.36 18.31
N ASN A 155 8.23 8.68 17.64
CA ASN A 155 8.53 8.11 16.31
C ASN A 155 8.59 6.58 16.32
N ARG A 156 8.99 5.98 17.46
CA ARG A 156 8.92 4.53 17.66
C ARG A 156 7.50 4.01 17.60
N ALA A 157 6.60 4.61 18.37
CA ALA A 157 5.20 4.20 18.39
C ALA A 157 4.56 4.33 17.00
N LYS A 158 4.86 5.40 16.26
CA LYS A 158 4.39 5.58 14.87
C LYS A 158 4.92 4.51 13.93
N TRP A 159 6.22 4.24 13.98
CA TRP A 159 6.84 3.18 13.19
C TRP A 159 6.27 1.79 13.50
N ASP A 160 6.04 1.48 14.78
CA ASP A 160 5.49 0.19 15.17
C ASP A 160 4.02 0.03 14.70
N GLN A 161 3.22 1.10 14.73
CA GLN A 161 1.87 1.12 14.15
C GLN A 161 1.91 0.93 12.63
N ASP A 162 2.75 1.66 11.90
CA ASP A 162 2.89 1.49 10.44
C ASP A 162 3.33 0.06 10.09
N LYS A 163 4.30 -0.46 10.84
CA LYS A 163 4.84 -1.81 10.62
C LYS A 163 3.79 -2.87 10.86
N THR A 164 3.05 -2.81 11.97
CA THR A 164 2.01 -3.80 12.29
C THR A 164 0.87 -3.76 11.26
N ALA A 165 0.38 -2.58 10.89
CA ALA A 165 -0.62 -2.41 9.83
C ALA A 165 -0.17 -3.06 8.50
N MET A 166 1.06 -2.79 8.06
CA MET A 166 1.59 -3.40 6.84
C MET A 166 1.73 -4.92 6.96
N MET A 167 2.20 -5.43 8.10
CA MET A 167 2.39 -6.88 8.29
C MET A 167 1.07 -7.65 8.33
N GLU A 168 -0.03 -7.01 8.73
CA GLU A 168 -1.37 -7.62 8.68
C GLU A 168 -1.92 -7.74 7.26
N VAL A 169 -1.71 -6.73 6.40
CA VAL A 169 -2.32 -6.69 5.06
C VAL A 169 -1.45 -7.33 3.96
N LEU A 170 -0.13 -7.26 4.06
CA LEU A 170 0.77 -7.75 2.99
C LEU A 170 0.62 -9.24 2.65
N PRO A 171 0.40 -10.15 3.61
CA PRO A 171 0.16 -11.56 3.29
C PRO A 171 -1.12 -11.78 2.49
N ASP A 172 -2.15 -10.95 2.68
CA ASP A 172 -3.41 -11.01 1.93
C ASP A 172 -3.18 -10.51 0.50
N LEU A 173 -2.51 -9.37 0.34
CA LEU A 173 -2.20 -8.79 -0.97
C LEU A 173 -1.31 -9.72 -1.80
N GLN A 174 -0.27 -10.31 -1.19
CA GLN A 174 0.59 -11.30 -1.84
C GLN A 174 -0.23 -12.50 -2.30
N PHE A 175 -1.09 -13.05 -1.43
CA PHE A 175 -1.94 -14.18 -1.78
C PHE A 175 -2.87 -13.84 -2.96
N LEU A 176 -3.53 -12.68 -2.92
CA LEU A 176 -4.42 -12.21 -3.98
C LEU A 176 -3.70 -12.00 -5.32
N SER A 177 -2.43 -11.58 -5.27
CA SER A 177 -1.60 -11.41 -6.46
C SER A 177 -1.10 -12.72 -7.08
N SER A 178 -1.23 -13.85 -6.36
CA SER A 178 -0.76 -15.16 -6.81
C SER A 178 -1.77 -15.85 -7.74
N ASN A 179 -1.31 -16.85 -8.51
CA ASN A 179 -2.18 -17.70 -9.33
C ASN A 179 -3.32 -18.39 -8.54
N LEU A 180 -3.16 -18.54 -7.22
CA LEU A 180 -4.15 -19.15 -6.35
C LEU A 180 -5.23 -18.15 -5.90
N GLY A 181 -4.89 -16.86 -5.85
CA GLY A 181 -5.81 -15.76 -5.55
C GLY A 181 -6.42 -15.10 -6.78
N THR A 182 -5.82 -15.28 -7.96
CA THR A 182 -6.28 -14.66 -9.23
C THR A 182 -7.74 -14.96 -9.55
N GLY A 183 -8.48 -13.92 -9.95
CA GLY A 183 -9.92 -13.99 -10.29
C GLY A 183 -10.86 -13.38 -9.23
N ALA A 184 -10.32 -12.81 -8.16
CA ALA A 184 -11.10 -12.09 -7.14
C ALA A 184 -11.51 -10.68 -7.63
N VAL A 185 -10.55 -9.76 -7.62
CA VAL A 185 -10.47 -8.39 -8.16
C VAL A 185 -8.97 -8.09 -8.16
N GLU A 186 -8.42 -7.52 -9.22
CA GLU A 186 -7.03 -7.05 -9.23
C GLU A 186 -7.06 -5.52 -9.25
N ASP A 187 -6.68 -4.91 -8.14
CA ASP A 187 -6.42 -3.48 -8.05
C ASP A 187 -4.91 -3.21 -8.21
N GLU A 188 -4.55 -1.94 -8.28
CA GLU A 188 -3.16 -1.52 -8.47
C GLU A 188 -2.25 -1.95 -7.32
N LEU A 189 -2.75 -1.98 -6.08
CA LEU A 189 -1.94 -2.38 -4.93
C LEU A 189 -1.62 -3.87 -4.98
N ILE A 190 -2.62 -4.73 -5.27
CA ILE A 190 -2.44 -6.17 -5.47
C ILE A 190 -1.46 -6.42 -6.62
N ARG A 191 -1.63 -5.74 -7.75
CA ARG A 191 -0.75 -5.87 -8.92
C ARG A 191 0.68 -5.46 -8.61
N GLY A 192 0.86 -4.36 -7.88
CA GLY A 192 2.16 -3.87 -7.45
C GLY A 192 2.88 -4.83 -6.48
N ILE A 193 2.16 -5.39 -5.51
CA ILE A 193 2.69 -6.42 -4.62
C ILE A 193 3.08 -7.67 -5.42
N GLY A 194 2.26 -8.12 -6.36
CA GLY A 194 2.59 -9.25 -7.22
C GLY A 194 3.89 -9.02 -8.01
N ALA A 195 4.05 -7.83 -8.61
CA ALA A 195 5.27 -7.47 -9.32
C ALA A 195 6.50 -7.47 -8.41
N LEU A 196 6.38 -6.92 -7.19
CA LEU A 196 7.45 -6.92 -6.18
C LEU A 196 7.81 -8.35 -5.74
N MET A 197 6.82 -9.21 -5.49
CA MET A 197 7.06 -10.58 -5.03
C MET A 197 7.68 -11.47 -6.12
N ASN A 198 7.42 -11.16 -7.40
CA ASN A 198 8.04 -11.87 -8.53
C ASN A 198 9.52 -11.49 -8.72
N ASN A 199 9.90 -10.25 -8.38
CA ASN A 199 11.28 -9.74 -8.51
C ASN A 199 11.72 -8.99 -7.24
N PRO A 200 11.85 -9.68 -6.08
CA PRO A 200 12.13 -9.01 -4.81
C PRO A 200 13.49 -8.29 -4.79
N GLY A 201 14.44 -8.73 -5.64
CA GLY A 201 15.75 -8.11 -5.79
C GLY A 201 15.74 -6.71 -6.42
N ASP A 202 14.67 -6.35 -7.14
CA ASP A 202 14.54 -5.02 -7.76
C ASP A 202 14.10 -3.95 -6.75
N GLY A 203 13.67 -4.38 -5.55
CA GLY A 203 13.15 -3.49 -4.52
C GLY A 203 11.75 -2.95 -4.84
N ALA A 204 11.18 -2.21 -3.90
CA ALA A 204 9.87 -1.59 -4.08
C ALA A 204 9.96 -0.36 -5.01
N ARG A 205 9.07 -0.31 -6.01
CA ARG A 205 8.85 0.89 -6.83
C ARG A 205 8.32 2.05 -5.98
N LEU A 206 8.62 3.29 -6.37
CA LEU A 206 8.23 4.47 -5.60
C LEU A 206 6.71 4.65 -5.53
N TRP A 207 5.99 4.41 -6.62
CA TRP A 207 4.53 4.49 -6.68
C TRP A 207 3.89 3.45 -5.75
N LEU A 208 4.50 2.26 -5.62
CA LEU A 208 4.02 1.21 -4.73
C LEU A 208 4.28 1.57 -3.27
N ALA A 209 5.47 2.13 -2.97
CA ALA A 209 5.77 2.66 -1.64
C ALA A 209 4.85 3.83 -1.26
N TRP A 210 4.50 4.69 -2.22
CA TRP A 210 3.52 5.74 -2.04
C TRP A 210 2.11 5.18 -1.83
N ALA A 211 1.68 4.20 -2.62
CA ALA A 211 0.39 3.53 -2.46
C ALA A 211 0.26 2.86 -1.09
N ALA A 212 1.32 2.22 -0.60
CA ALA A 212 1.39 1.70 0.77
C ALA A 212 1.28 2.81 1.83
N GLN A 213 1.87 3.98 1.59
CA GLN A 213 1.71 5.14 2.48
C GLN A 213 0.26 5.66 2.45
N ILE A 214 -0.39 5.68 1.29
CA ILE A 214 -1.81 6.05 1.20
C ILE A 214 -2.68 5.04 1.96
N TYR A 215 -2.41 3.74 1.85
CA TYR A 215 -3.10 2.73 2.64
C TYR A 215 -3.00 3.03 4.15
N LEU A 216 -1.79 3.29 4.66
CA LEU A 216 -1.57 3.66 6.06
C LEU A 216 -2.34 4.94 6.44
N ASP A 217 -2.30 5.96 5.59
CA ASP A 217 -3.01 7.22 5.83
C ASP A 217 -4.52 7.02 5.93
N VAL A 218 -5.11 6.23 5.02
CA VAL A 218 -6.55 5.96 5.01
C VAL A 218 -6.94 5.16 6.24
N LEU A 219 -6.16 4.12 6.56
CA LEU A 219 -6.39 3.29 7.74
C LEU A 219 -6.38 4.14 9.02
N GLN A 220 -5.32 4.93 9.22
CA GLN A 220 -5.16 5.81 10.38
C GLN A 220 -6.21 6.93 10.42
N PHE A 221 -6.60 7.48 9.27
CA PHE A 221 -7.60 8.53 9.18
C PHE A 221 -9.02 8.03 9.52
N LEU A 222 -9.37 6.83 9.06
CA LEU A 222 -10.65 6.21 9.40
C LEU A 222 -10.66 5.73 10.86
N GLY A 223 -9.51 5.28 11.38
CA GLY A 223 -9.35 4.78 12.75
C GLY A 223 -10.35 3.66 13.01
N SER A 224 -11.07 3.72 14.13
CA SER A 224 -12.16 2.79 14.47
C SER A 224 -13.31 2.69 13.46
N ASN A 225 -13.39 3.58 12.46
CA ASN A 225 -14.34 3.47 11.35
C ASN A 225 -13.79 2.72 10.12
N CYS A 226 -12.59 2.14 10.17
CA CYS A 226 -11.98 1.45 9.03
C CYS A 226 -12.82 0.24 8.58
N SER A 227 -13.53 -0.42 9.49
CA SER A 227 -14.42 -1.57 9.23
C SER A 227 -15.69 -1.19 8.47
N ARG A 228 -16.06 0.10 8.45
CA ARG A 228 -17.30 0.60 7.84
C ARG A 228 -17.44 0.19 6.37
N GLY A 229 -16.37 0.26 5.59
CA GLY A 229 -16.43 -0.07 4.16
C GLY A 229 -16.81 -1.54 3.91
N PHE A 230 -16.27 -2.43 4.74
CA PHE A 230 -16.63 -3.85 4.69
C PHE A 230 -18.09 -4.09 5.10
N ASP A 231 -18.57 -3.37 6.11
CA ASP A 231 -19.96 -3.44 6.54
C ASP A 231 -20.93 -2.96 5.47
N GLU A 232 -20.63 -1.84 4.80
CA GLU A 232 -21.41 -1.35 3.66
C GLU A 232 -21.47 -2.38 2.52
N MET A 233 -20.33 -2.96 2.15
CA MET A 233 -20.28 -4.00 1.09
C MET A 233 -21.13 -5.24 1.46
N LYS A 234 -21.09 -5.68 2.72
CA LYS A 234 -21.94 -6.78 3.21
C LYS A 234 -23.42 -6.41 3.14
N GLN A 235 -23.78 -5.20 3.53
CA GLN A 235 -25.16 -4.72 3.47
C GLN A 235 -25.68 -4.66 2.03
N GLU A 236 -24.89 -4.14 1.09
CA GLU A 236 -25.26 -4.10 -0.33
C GLU A 236 -25.42 -5.51 -0.91
N SER A 237 -24.51 -6.42 -0.57
CA SER A 237 -24.61 -7.84 -0.95
C SER A 237 -25.91 -8.48 -0.46
N LEU A 238 -26.33 -8.18 0.79
CA LEU A 238 -27.61 -8.65 1.33
C LEU A 238 -28.82 -8.05 0.61
N LYS A 239 -28.78 -6.75 0.27
CA LYS A 239 -29.85 -6.08 -0.48
C LYS A 239 -30.03 -6.72 -1.86
N ILE A 240 -28.93 -6.99 -2.58
CA ILE A 240 -28.96 -7.67 -3.88
C ILE A 240 -29.59 -9.07 -3.74
N LYS A 241 -29.14 -9.88 -2.78
CA LYS A 241 -29.72 -11.21 -2.53
C LYS A 241 -31.22 -11.16 -2.28
N LYS A 242 -31.66 -10.22 -1.42
CA LYS A 242 -33.09 -10.04 -1.13
C LYS A 242 -33.88 -9.66 -2.38
N ALA A 243 -33.37 -8.72 -3.18
CA ALA A 243 -34.01 -8.30 -4.43
C ALA A 243 -34.11 -9.46 -5.45
N THR A 244 -33.15 -10.38 -5.45
CA THR A 244 -33.16 -11.55 -6.35
C THR A 244 -34.09 -12.69 -5.92
N LEU A 245 -34.74 -12.63 -4.75
CA LEU A 245 -35.69 -13.66 -4.30
C LEU A 245 -36.91 -13.74 -5.22
N ASP A 246 -37.39 -12.59 -5.68
CA ASP A 246 -38.61 -12.48 -6.50
C ASP A 246 -38.31 -12.58 -8.01
N VAL A 247 -37.03 -12.65 -8.40
CA VAL A 247 -36.59 -12.79 -9.79
C VAL A 247 -36.64 -14.28 -10.18
N PRO A 248 -37.31 -14.67 -11.28
CA PRO A 248 -37.30 -16.05 -11.76
C PRO A 248 -35.89 -16.60 -11.97
N SER A 249 -35.71 -17.90 -11.80
CA SER A 249 -34.42 -18.56 -12.05
C SER A 249 -33.97 -18.35 -13.50
N SER A 250 -32.80 -17.74 -13.69
CA SER A 250 -32.15 -17.53 -14.98
C SER A 250 -30.63 -17.62 -14.83
N GLN A 251 -29.91 -17.70 -15.95
CA GLN A 251 -28.45 -17.70 -15.94
C GLN A 251 -27.89 -16.39 -15.38
N GLU A 252 -28.49 -15.26 -15.75
CA GLU A 252 -28.13 -13.91 -15.29
C GLU A 252 -28.36 -13.79 -13.78
N ARG A 253 -29.50 -14.26 -13.28
CA ARG A 253 -29.78 -14.30 -11.84
C ARG A 253 -28.72 -15.11 -11.09
N ASN A 254 -28.34 -16.27 -11.62
CA ASN A 254 -27.33 -17.12 -10.99
C ASN A 254 -25.94 -16.44 -10.99
N TRP A 255 -25.60 -15.67 -12.01
CA TRP A 255 -24.37 -14.87 -12.05
C TRP A 255 -24.36 -13.76 -11.00
N VAL A 256 -25.45 -12.98 -10.91
CA VAL A 256 -25.60 -11.92 -9.91
C VAL A 256 -25.53 -12.50 -8.49
N LEU A 257 -26.24 -13.60 -8.23
CA LEU A 257 -26.16 -14.29 -6.95
C LEU A 257 -24.75 -14.76 -6.64
N LYS A 258 -24.05 -15.39 -7.58
CA LYS A 258 -22.66 -15.84 -7.40
C LYS A 258 -21.74 -14.68 -7.02
N ALA A 259 -21.90 -13.51 -7.64
CA ALA A 259 -21.13 -12.32 -7.30
C ALA A 259 -21.49 -11.78 -5.90
N ALA A 260 -22.78 -11.64 -5.60
CA ALA A 260 -23.27 -11.12 -4.32
C ALA A 260 -23.00 -12.05 -3.13
N THR A 261 -22.80 -13.35 -3.35
CA THR A 261 -22.46 -14.32 -2.30
C THR A 261 -20.96 -14.63 -2.23
N LYS A 262 -20.13 -14.03 -3.11
CA LYS A 262 -18.69 -14.34 -3.18
C LYS A 262 -17.97 -14.12 -1.85
N TRP A 263 -18.41 -13.13 -1.08
CA TRP A 263 -17.82 -12.72 0.20
C TRP A 263 -18.62 -13.18 1.42
N ASP A 264 -19.63 -14.04 1.25
CA ASP A 264 -20.43 -14.58 2.38
C ASP A 264 -19.59 -15.46 3.30
N ARG A 265 -18.57 -16.07 2.73
CA ARG A 265 -17.44 -16.64 3.44
C ARG A 265 -16.25 -15.85 2.95
N ASP A 266 -15.39 -15.41 3.86
CA ASP A 266 -14.13 -14.77 3.46
C ASP A 266 -13.35 -15.77 2.56
N PRO A 267 -13.22 -15.47 1.26
CA PRO A 267 -12.59 -16.38 0.32
C PRO A 267 -11.08 -16.51 0.61
N ILE A 268 -10.45 -15.48 1.19
CA ILE A 268 -9.04 -15.48 1.56
C ILE A 268 -8.84 -16.43 2.75
N SER A 269 -9.61 -16.26 3.82
CA SER A 269 -9.60 -17.17 4.97
C SER A 269 -9.92 -18.62 4.57
N THR A 270 -10.95 -18.81 3.73
CA THR A 270 -11.34 -20.15 3.27
C THR A 270 -10.21 -20.82 2.48
N CYS A 271 -9.57 -20.09 1.56
CA CYS A 271 -8.46 -20.63 0.78
C CYS A 271 -7.25 -20.95 1.66
N ARG A 272 -6.89 -20.07 2.60
CA ARG A 272 -5.80 -20.32 3.57
C ARG A 272 -6.05 -21.58 4.39
N LEU A 273 -7.25 -21.74 4.94
CA LEU A 273 -7.60 -22.91 5.75
C LEU A 273 -7.49 -24.21 4.96
N GLN A 274 -7.93 -24.21 3.70
CA GLN A 274 -7.80 -25.38 2.82
C GLN A 274 -6.33 -25.70 2.52
N MET A 275 -5.49 -24.69 2.34
CA MET A 275 -4.09 -24.89 2.00
C MET A 275 -3.20 -25.27 3.19
N ILE A 276 -3.56 -24.89 4.42
CA ILE A 276 -2.90 -25.38 5.64
C ILE A 276 -3.15 -26.89 5.84
N GLN A 277 -4.22 -27.43 5.25
CA GLN A 277 -4.58 -28.84 5.35
C GLN A 277 -3.94 -29.74 4.28
N LEU A 278 -3.25 -29.16 3.30
CA LEU A 278 -2.52 -29.86 2.22
C LEU A 278 -1.04 -30.03 2.56
#